data_AF-A0A934AK42-F1
#
_entry.id   AF-A0A934AK42-F1
#
_cell.length_a   1.000
_cell.length_b   1.000
_cell.length_c   1.000
_cell.angle_alpha   90.00
_cell.angle_beta   90.00
_cell.angle_gamma   90.00
#
_symmetry.space_group_name_H-M   'P 1'
#
loop_
_entity.id
_entity.type
_entity.pdbx_description
1 polymer ?
#
loop_
_entity_poly.entity_id
_entity_poly.type
_entity_poly.pdbx_seq_one_letter_code
_entity_poly.pdbx_strand_id
1 'polypeptide(L)'
;MTVTATIRQRGQLTIPDRIREKFSWLKENTVVSIIASPAGEIVIKPFNSHISSDQPDWDEIWRKIKLVRSFKGSRGNLSKFIAEDRYRH
;
A
#
# COMPACT_ATOMS: atom_id res chain seq x y z
N MET A 1 14.26 -28.29 -7.62
CA MET A 1 12.98 -28.58 -8.29
C MET A 1 12.82 -27.57 -9.40
N THR A 2 12.73 -28.02 -10.64
CA THR A 2 12.63 -27.15 -11.81
C THR A 2 11.25 -27.33 -12.41
N VAL A 3 10.56 -26.23 -12.69
CA VAL A 3 9.24 -26.26 -13.33
C VAL A 3 9.29 -25.38 -14.56
N THR A 4 8.86 -25.93 -15.69
CA THR A 4 8.75 -25.21 -16.95
C THR A 4 7.34 -24.66 -17.07
N ALA A 5 7.20 -23.37 -17.37
CA ALA A 5 5.92 -22.71 -17.58
C ALA A 5 6.03 -21.77 -18.79
N THR A 6 4.89 -21.51 -19.44
CA THR A 6 4.80 -20.62 -20.59
C THR A 6 4.27 -19.25 -20.16
N ILE A 7 4.90 -18.18 -20.63
CA ILE A 7 4.41 -16.82 -20.46
C ILE A 7 3.20 -16.62 -21.38
N ARG A 8 2.07 -16.23 -20.80
CA ARG A 8 0.81 -15.98 -21.53
C ARG A 8 0.78 -14.56 -22.09
N GLN A 9 -0.31 -14.23 -22.79
CA GLN A 9 -0.56 -12.87 -23.26
C GLN A 9 -0.41 -11.86 -22.12
N ARG A 10 0.09 -10.66 -22.47
CA ARG A 10 0.37 -9.56 -21.53
C ARG A 10 1.46 -9.87 -20.50
N GLY A 11 2.34 -10.83 -20.76
CA GLY A 11 3.48 -11.13 -19.90
C GLY A 11 3.11 -11.84 -18.59
N GLN A 12 1.93 -12.47 -18.53
CA GLN A 12 1.48 -13.16 -17.32
C GLN A 12 2.18 -14.52 -17.18
N LEU A 13 2.77 -14.78 -16.01
CA LEU A 13 3.33 -16.07 -15.64
C LEU A 13 2.52 -16.69 -14.51
N THR A 14 1.97 -17.88 -14.74
CA THR A 14 1.23 -18.62 -13.71
C THR A 14 2.21 -19.41 -12.86
N ILE A 15 2.19 -19.20 -11.54
CA ILE A 15 2.97 -19.99 -10.58
C ILE A 15 2.16 -21.26 -10.23
N PRO A 16 2.68 -22.47 -10.54
CA PRO A 16 1.95 -23.72 -10.28
C PRO A 16 1.73 -23.99 -8.78
N ASP A 17 0.65 -24.71 -8.46
CA ASP A 17 0.20 -24.98 -7.09
C ASP A 17 1.27 -25.63 -6.22
N ARG A 18 2.03 -26.57 -6.80
CA ARG A 18 3.15 -27.24 -6.13
C ARG A 18 4.23 -26.29 -5.62
N ILE A 19 4.35 -25.09 -6.21
CA ILE A 19 5.25 -24.03 -5.73
C ILE A 19 4.49 -23.16 -4.71
N ARG A 20 3.24 -22.77 -4.99
CA ARG A 20 2.42 -21.94 -4.08
C ARG A 20 2.26 -22.58 -2.69
N GLU A 21 2.05 -23.88 -2.62
CA GLU A 21 1.91 -24.63 -1.36
C GLU A 21 3.16 -24.58 -0.47
N LYS A 22 4.35 -24.35 -1.06
CA LYS A 22 5.62 -24.29 -0.31
C LYS A 22 5.86 -22.94 0.35
N PHE A 23 5.16 -21.90 -0.08
CA PHE A 23 5.41 -20.53 0.37
C PHE A 23 4.10 -19.85 0.79
N SER A 24 3.99 -19.53 2.08
CA SER A 24 2.78 -18.93 2.67
C SER A 24 2.38 -17.58 2.09
N TRP A 25 3.29 -16.86 1.43
CA TRP A 25 3.09 -15.56 0.82
C TRP A 25 2.67 -15.62 -0.66
N LEU A 26 2.74 -16.80 -1.31
CA LEU A 26 2.30 -17.00 -2.69
C LEU A 26 0.78 -17.24 -2.76
N LYS A 27 0.00 -16.36 -2.13
CA LYS A 27 -1.46 -16.39 -2.13
C LYS A 27 -2.03 -15.48 -3.21
N GLU A 28 -3.27 -15.74 -3.59
CA GLU A 28 -4.01 -14.87 -4.50
C GLU A 28 -4.09 -13.44 -3.95
N ASN A 29 -4.13 -12.46 -4.85
CA ASN A 29 -4.18 -11.03 -4.53
C ASN A 29 -3.04 -10.52 -3.61
N THR A 30 -1.90 -11.20 -3.57
CA THR A 30 -0.73 -10.76 -2.80
C THR A 30 0.22 -9.93 -3.68
N VAL A 31 0.72 -8.82 -3.14
CA VAL A 31 1.72 -7.98 -3.81
C VAL A 31 3.10 -8.63 -3.69
N VAL A 32 3.86 -8.64 -4.79
CA VAL A 32 5.21 -9.19 -4.84
C VAL A 32 6.20 -8.18 -5.42
N SER A 33 7.47 -8.29 -5.02
CA SER A 33 8.56 -7.57 -5.68
C SER A 33 9.17 -8.46 -6.75
N ILE A 34 9.40 -7.88 -7.93
CA ILE A 34 10.09 -8.52 -9.05
C ILE A 34 11.40 -7.79 -9.26
N ILE A 35 12.51 -8.51 -9.17
CA ILE A 35 13.87 -7.96 -9.37
C ILE A 35 14.49 -8.67 -10.57
N ALA A 36 14.92 -7.87 -11.55
CA ALA A 36 15.80 -8.35 -12.60
C ALA A 36 17.25 -8.30 -12.10
N SER A 37 17.88 -9.46 -12.03
CA SER A 37 19.30 -9.62 -11.72
C SER A 37 20.15 -9.29 -12.95
N PRO A 38 21.35 -8.70 -12.78
CA PRO A 38 22.32 -8.54 -13.87
C PRO A 38 22.70 -9.86 -14.57
N ALA A 39 22.53 -11.00 -13.89
CA ALA A 39 22.76 -12.33 -14.44
C ALA A 39 21.65 -12.80 -15.41
N GLY A 40 20.64 -11.98 -15.69
CA GLY A 40 19.50 -12.33 -16.55
C GLY A 40 18.41 -13.13 -15.83
N GLU A 41 18.49 -13.25 -14.51
CA GLU A 41 17.51 -13.96 -13.70
C GLU A 41 16.41 -13.01 -13.19
N ILE A 42 15.19 -13.51 -13.06
CA ILE A 42 14.08 -12.80 -12.42
C ILE A 42 13.84 -13.42 -11.05
N VAL A 43 13.99 -12.62 -10.00
CA VAL A 43 13.73 -13.04 -8.62
C VAL A 43 12.41 -12.44 -8.15
N ILE A 44 11.47 -13.32 -7.78
CA ILE A 44 10.20 -12.94 -7.17
C ILE A 44 10.32 -13.14 -5.66
N LYS A 45 10.01 -12.11 -4.88
CA LYS A 45 10.03 -12.16 -3.42
C LYS A 45 8.77 -11.52 -2.84
N PRO A 46 8.38 -11.86 -1.59
CA PRO A 46 7.30 -11.16 -0.91
C PRO A 46 7.57 -9.65 -0.94
N PHE A 47 6.53 -8.87 -1.21
CA PHE A 47 6.63 -7.43 -1.03
C PHE A 47 6.67 -7.14 0.47
N ASN A 48 7.87 -7.02 1.02
CA ASN A 48 8.06 -6.48 2.35
C ASN A 48 7.96 -4.95 2.25
N SER A 49 6.75 -4.41 2.41
CA SER A 49 6.59 -2.99 2.77
C SER A 49 7.38 -2.64 4.04
N HIS A 50 7.71 -3.63 4.86
CA HIS A 50 8.52 -3.50 6.08
C HIS A 50 10.02 -3.21 5.88
N ILE A 51 10.56 -3.12 4.66
CA ILE A 51 11.93 -2.58 4.47
C ILE A 51 11.95 -1.04 4.50
N SER A 52 10.77 -0.41 4.57
CA SER A 52 10.62 0.99 4.98
C SER A 52 9.37 1.13 5.84
N SER A 53 9.55 1.03 7.17
CA SER A 53 8.71 1.73 8.16
C SER A 53 7.18 1.60 8.00
N ASP A 54 6.64 0.38 8.10
CA ASP A 54 5.18 0.12 8.07
C ASP A 54 4.64 -0.29 9.46
N GLN A 55 5.30 0.17 10.52
CA GLN A 55 4.57 0.53 11.73
C GLN A 55 4.22 2.01 11.56
N PRO A 56 2.94 2.39 11.62
CA PRO A 56 2.58 3.79 11.72
C PRO A 56 3.39 4.37 12.87
N ASP A 57 4.12 5.46 12.62
CA ASP A 57 4.68 6.25 13.71
C ASP A 57 3.51 6.85 14.47
N TRP A 58 3.01 6.08 15.43
CA TRP A 58 1.86 6.44 16.25
C TRP A 58 2.13 7.72 17.02
N ASP A 59 3.38 7.97 17.39
CA ASP A 59 3.78 9.20 18.07
C ASP A 59 3.67 10.40 17.12
N GLU A 60 4.11 10.28 15.87
CA GLU A 60 3.93 11.34 14.87
C GLU A 60 2.45 11.61 14.59
N ILE A 61 1.64 10.56 14.45
CA ILE A 61 0.19 10.67 14.22
C ILE A 61 -0.47 11.40 15.39
N TRP A 62 -0.22 10.96 16.63
CA TRP A 62 -0.77 11.60 17.82
C TRP A 62 -0.29 13.03 18.00
N ARG A 63 0.97 13.33 17.67
CA ARG A 63 1.53 14.68 17.68
C ARG A 63 0.81 15.58 16.68
N LYS A 64 0.58 15.12 15.45
CA LYS A 64 -0.16 15.86 14.42
C LYS A 64 -1.61 16.11 14.84
N ILE A 65 -2.29 15.12 15.42
CA ILE A 65 -3.66 15.28 15.96
C ILE A 65 -3.68 16.34 17.06
N LYS A 66 -2.75 16.30 18.02
CA LYS A 66 -2.64 17.30 19.09
C LYS A 66 -2.37 18.70 18.55
N LEU A 67 -1.47 18.81 17.56
CA LEU A 67 -1.16 20.08 16.89
C LEU A 67 -2.40 20.67 16.23
N VAL A 68 -3.14 19.88 15.45
CA VAL A 68 -4.37 20.35 14.79
C VAL A 68 -5.40 20.84 15.82
N ARG A 69 -5.57 20.12 16.93
CA ARG A 69 -6.48 20.51 18.03
C ARG A 69 -6.00 21.74 18.82
N SER A 70 -4.70 22.03 18.81
CA SER A 70 -4.13 23.20 19.50
C SER A 70 -4.40 24.51 18.76
N PHE A 71 -4.66 24.46 17.45
CA PHE A 71 -5.11 25.64 16.72
C PHE A 71 -6.50 26.04 17.21
N LYS A 72 -6.55 27.07 18.05
CA LYS A 72 -7.80 27.72 18.41
C LYS A 72 -8.29 28.47 17.18
N GLY A 73 -9.26 27.90 16.46
CA GLY A 73 -10.01 28.65 15.46
C GLY A 73 -10.66 29.88 16.10
N SER A 74 -10.95 30.90 15.31
CA SER A 74 -11.87 31.95 15.75
C SER A 74 -13.24 31.31 15.97
N ARG A 75 -13.95 31.71 17.04
CA ARG A 75 -15.34 31.28 17.22
C ARG A 75 -16.15 31.79 16.04
N GLY A 76 -16.60 30.88 15.19
CA GLY A 76 -17.48 31.16 14.05
C GLY A 76 -18.91 30.75 14.35
N ASN A 77 -19.87 31.43 13.73
CA ASN A 77 -21.26 30.99 13.75
C ASN A 77 -21.45 29.94 12.64
N LEU A 78 -21.66 28.68 13.04
CA LEU A 78 -21.87 27.56 12.12
C LEU A 78 -23.07 27.80 11.18
N SER A 79 -24.15 28.39 11.70
CA SER A 79 -25.32 28.74 10.91
C SER A 79 -25.00 29.81 9.86
N LYS A 80 -24.13 30.77 10.17
CA LYS A 80 -23.66 31.79 9.21
C LYS A 80 -22.81 31.18 8.10
N PHE A 81 -21.91 30.26 8.44
CA PHE A 81 -21.09 29.54 7.46
C PHE A 81 -21.94 28.74 6.47
N ILE A 82 -22.92 27.97 6.97
CA ILE A 82 -23.82 27.17 6.12
C ILE A 82 -24.70 28.07 5.23
N ALA A 83 -25.16 29.21 5.75
CA ALA A 83 -25.94 30.16 4.97
C ALA A 83 -25.09 30.80 3.85
N GLU A 84 -23.88 31.25 4.15
CA GLU A 84 -22.97 31.83 3.16
C GLU A 84 -22.58 30.83 2.06
N ASP A 85 -22.36 29.57 2.41
CA ASP A 85 -22.07 28.48 1.47
C ASP A 85 -23.26 28.26 0.50
N ARG A 86 -24.48 28.21 1.02
CA ARG A 86 -25.70 28.06 0.19
C ARG A 86 -26.04 29.26 -0.69
N TYR A 87 -25.68 30.48 -0.29
CA TYR A 87 -25.96 31.68 -1.09
C TYR A 87 -24.93 31.95 -2.18
N ARG A 88 -23.75 31.31 -2.10
CA ARG A 88 -22.65 31.48 -3.06
C ARG A 88 -22.54 30.36 -4.08
N HIS A 89 -23.38 29.32 -3.97
CA HIS A 89 -23.58 28.27 -4.96
C HIS A 89 -24.90 28.48 -5.71
#